data_AF-A0A8T8SMC2-F1
#
_entry.id   AF-A0A8T8SMC2-F1
#
_cell.length_a   1.000
_cell.length_b   1.000
_cell.length_c   1.000
_cell.angle_alpha   90.00
_cell.angle_beta   90.00
_cell.angle_gamma   90.00
#
_symmetry.space_group_name_H-M   'P 1'
#
loop_
_entity.id
_entity.type
_entity.pdbx_description
1 polymer ?
#
loop_
_entity_poly.entity_id
_entity_poly.type
_entity_poly.pdbx_seq_one_letter_code
_entity_poly.pdbx_strand_id
1 'polypeptide(L)'
;MLKPGEPRTSKHTKSNLVKQTRLSAHGRVTAPEDNIRESGSSDAWTSQVCDELRKLHVKSKQPRDVLTAGLRSALHDAIEDRPWAALLDVQDFNPALQLPLELLHVVLLGFAKYLMRATIAELEPSDKIQLAAWLGDANVEGLGLDSKVRGGYMMRHSLSLNGKDFRAMLQIIPSALPKFLESGEHSRTLRNLTEAWIAAARLAAALYVSSIRRSKQNEYKASGASNYYSSLVDAPTY
;
A
#
# COMPACT_ATOMS: atom_id res chain seq x y z
N MET A 1 -26.10 -5.72 1.70
CA MET A 1 -25.25 -6.22 2.81
C MET A 1 -23.93 -6.67 2.18
N LEU A 2 -22.81 -6.00 2.47
CA LEU A 2 -21.49 -6.37 1.94
C LEU A 2 -21.05 -7.69 2.57
N LYS A 3 -20.77 -8.70 1.75
CA LYS A 3 -20.17 -9.95 2.24
C LYS A 3 -18.65 -9.75 2.29
N PRO A 4 -17.99 -10.08 3.41
CA PRO A 4 -16.54 -10.08 3.46
C PRO A 4 -15.99 -11.10 2.45
N GLY A 5 -14.90 -10.76 1.77
CA GLY A 5 -14.20 -11.68 0.87
C GLY A 5 -13.48 -12.78 1.65
N GLU A 6 -13.03 -13.82 0.93
CA GLU A 6 -12.22 -14.87 1.54
C GLU A 6 -10.85 -14.32 2.00
N PRO A 7 -10.39 -14.66 3.22
CA PRO A 7 -9.08 -14.24 3.71
C PRO A 7 -7.96 -14.77 2.81
N ARG A 8 -7.03 -13.89 2.43
CA ARG A 8 -5.83 -14.28 1.68
C ARG A 8 -4.83 -14.99 2.60
N THR A 9 -4.15 -16.00 2.07
CA THR A 9 -3.11 -16.78 2.77
C THR A 9 -1.87 -16.92 1.90
N SER A 10 -0.70 -17.13 2.51
CA SER A 10 0.57 -17.39 1.78
C SER A 10 0.41 -18.53 0.78
N LYS A 11 -0.29 -19.60 1.19
CA LYS A 11 -0.59 -20.76 0.35
C LYS A 11 -1.43 -20.37 -0.87
N HIS A 12 -2.47 -19.56 -0.66
CA HIS A 12 -3.32 -19.09 -1.76
C HIS A 12 -2.54 -18.19 -2.72
N THR A 13 -1.78 -17.23 -2.21
CA THR A 13 -0.92 -16.35 -3.02
C THR A 13 0.08 -17.18 -3.84
N LYS A 14 0.82 -18.08 -3.20
CA LYS A 14 1.79 -18.97 -3.88
C LYS A 14 1.13 -19.80 -4.98
N SER A 15 -0.03 -20.40 -4.68
CA SER A 15 -0.77 -21.20 -5.67
C SER A 15 -1.18 -20.37 -6.89
N ASN A 16 -1.56 -19.11 -6.72
CA ASN A 16 -1.93 -18.25 -7.84
C ASN A 16 -0.71 -17.81 -8.66
N LEU A 17 0.41 -17.46 -8.03
CA LEU A 17 1.64 -17.10 -8.76
C LEU A 17 2.18 -18.29 -9.59
N VAL A 18 2.15 -19.51 -9.04
CA VAL A 18 2.46 -20.74 -9.79
C VAL A 18 1.44 -21.00 -10.92
N LYS A 19 0.16 -20.67 -10.69
CA LYS A 19 -0.87 -20.79 -11.73
C LYS A 19 -0.59 -19.82 -12.88
N GLN A 20 -0.20 -18.57 -12.60
CA GLN A 20 0.13 -17.56 -13.60
C GLN A 20 1.30 -18.00 -14.49
N THR A 21 2.41 -18.45 -13.90
CA THR A 21 3.58 -18.96 -14.65
C THR A 21 3.21 -20.13 -15.55
N ARG A 22 2.40 -21.08 -15.06
CA ARG A 22 1.88 -22.19 -15.87
C ARG A 22 1.02 -21.68 -17.03
N LEU A 23 0.05 -20.80 -16.78
CA LEU A 23 -0.83 -20.27 -17.82
C LEU A 23 -0.03 -19.59 -18.94
N SER A 24 1.00 -18.81 -18.58
CA SER A 24 1.91 -18.15 -19.52
C SER A 24 2.72 -19.14 -20.36
N ALA A 25 3.29 -20.18 -19.75
CA ALA A 25 4.03 -21.22 -20.48
C ALA A 25 3.16 -21.99 -21.49
N HIS A 26 1.87 -22.13 -21.22
CA HIS A 26 0.90 -22.79 -22.10
C HIS A 26 0.33 -21.86 -23.20
N GLY A 27 0.88 -20.65 -23.35
CA GLY A 27 0.46 -19.72 -24.40
C GLY A 27 -0.93 -19.11 -24.16
N ARG A 28 -1.44 -19.12 -22.93
CA ARG A 28 -2.71 -18.48 -22.59
C ARG A 28 -2.48 -16.99 -22.38
N VAL A 29 -2.73 -16.19 -23.41
CA VAL A 29 -2.32 -14.78 -23.44
C VAL A 29 -2.95 -13.95 -22.33
N THR A 30 -4.27 -14.04 -22.11
CA THR A 30 -5.01 -13.20 -21.14
C THR A 30 -5.25 -13.86 -19.78
N ALA A 31 -5.11 -15.18 -19.70
CA ALA A 31 -5.47 -15.95 -18.51
C ALA A 31 -4.62 -15.62 -17.26
N PRO A 32 -3.32 -15.27 -17.38
CA PRO A 32 -2.55 -14.76 -16.24
C PRO A 32 -3.13 -13.45 -15.69
N GLU A 33 -3.48 -12.49 -16.56
CA GLU A 33 -4.06 -11.21 -16.15
C GLU A 33 -5.45 -11.39 -15.52
N ASP A 34 -6.26 -12.30 -16.07
CA ASP A 34 -7.55 -12.65 -15.49
C ASP A 34 -7.37 -13.30 -14.11
N ASN A 35 -6.37 -14.17 -13.94
CA ASN A 35 -6.05 -14.73 -12.62
C ASN A 35 -5.57 -13.68 -11.62
N ILE A 36 -4.81 -12.67 -12.05
CA ILE A 36 -4.41 -11.54 -11.20
C ILE A 36 -5.65 -10.75 -10.76
N ARG A 37 -6.58 -10.46 -11.67
CA ARG A 37 -7.82 -9.72 -11.35
C ARG A 37 -8.70 -10.47 -10.35
N GLU A 38 -8.86 -11.77 -10.54
CA GLU A 38 -9.68 -12.61 -9.66
C GLU A 38 -9.05 -12.82 -8.28
N SER A 39 -7.74 -13.10 -8.23
CA SER A 39 -7.06 -13.44 -6.98
C SER A 39 -6.50 -12.23 -6.22
N GLY A 40 -6.22 -11.14 -6.93
CA GLY A 40 -5.43 -10.00 -6.45
C GLY A 40 -3.98 -10.37 -6.08
N SER A 41 -3.46 -11.51 -6.56
CA SER A 41 -2.08 -11.96 -6.30
C SER A 41 -1.20 -11.61 -7.50
N SER A 42 -0.21 -10.73 -7.30
CA SER A 42 0.77 -10.37 -8.32
C SER A 42 2.07 -9.93 -7.65
N ASP A 43 3.19 -10.16 -8.33
CA ASP A 43 4.49 -9.57 -8.01
C ASP A 43 5.30 -9.34 -9.30
N ALA A 44 6.32 -8.49 -9.18
CA ALA A 44 7.15 -8.08 -10.30
C ALA A 44 7.93 -9.24 -10.91
N TRP A 45 8.45 -10.16 -10.08
CA TRP A 45 9.23 -11.30 -10.55
C TRP A 45 8.36 -12.30 -11.32
N THR A 46 7.20 -12.68 -10.78
CA THR A 46 6.23 -13.54 -11.51
C THR A 46 5.86 -12.93 -12.85
N SER A 47 5.60 -11.63 -12.87
CA SER A 47 5.17 -10.91 -14.07
C SER A 47 6.25 -10.95 -15.15
N GLN A 48 7.51 -10.70 -14.78
CA GLN A 48 8.65 -10.81 -15.68
C GLN A 48 8.80 -12.23 -16.25
N VAL A 49 8.76 -13.25 -15.38
CA VAL A 49 8.89 -14.66 -15.79
C VAL A 49 7.73 -15.09 -16.69
N CYS A 50 6.51 -14.64 -16.41
CA CYS A 50 5.36 -14.86 -17.28
C CYS A 50 5.60 -14.32 -18.69
N ASP A 51 6.16 -13.12 -18.81
CA ASP A 51 6.48 -12.52 -20.10
C ASP A 51 7.58 -13.27 -20.85
N GLU A 52 8.60 -13.75 -20.14
CA GLU A 52 9.67 -14.58 -20.73
C GLU A 52 9.13 -15.92 -21.24
N LEU A 53 8.35 -16.63 -20.44
CA LEU A 53 7.70 -17.89 -20.82
C LEU A 53 6.74 -17.71 -22.00
N ARG A 54 5.99 -16.61 -22.03
CA ARG A 54 5.11 -16.23 -23.14
C ARG A 54 5.90 -16.02 -24.43
N LYS A 55 7.02 -15.28 -24.38
CA LYS A 55 7.91 -15.08 -25.53
C LYS A 55 8.49 -16.40 -26.05
N LEU A 56 8.93 -17.28 -25.14
CA LEU A 56 9.42 -18.62 -25.50
C LEU A 56 8.32 -19.47 -26.16
N HIS A 57 7.08 -19.40 -25.67
CA HIS A 57 5.95 -20.12 -26.25
C HIS A 57 5.68 -19.64 -27.68
N VAL A 58 5.61 -18.33 -27.90
CA VAL A 58 5.46 -17.74 -29.24
C VAL A 58 6.57 -18.18 -30.18
N LYS A 59 7.84 -18.16 -29.72
CA LYS A 59 9.00 -18.59 -30.50
C LYS A 59 8.95 -20.08 -30.88
N SER A 60 8.35 -20.91 -30.03
CA SER A 60 8.20 -22.35 -30.28
C SER A 60 7.22 -22.68 -31.42
N LYS A 61 6.36 -21.73 -31.81
CA LYS A 61 5.30 -21.89 -32.81
C LYS A 61 4.36 -23.07 -32.55
N GLN A 62 4.27 -23.51 -31.30
CA GLN A 62 3.36 -24.58 -30.91
C GLN A 62 1.94 -24.04 -30.71
N PRO A 63 0.93 -24.89 -30.87
CA PRO A 63 -0.43 -24.56 -30.47
C PRO A 63 -0.51 -24.26 -28.97
N ARG A 64 -1.57 -23.54 -28.58
CA ARG A 64 -1.93 -23.33 -27.18
C ARG A 64 -1.99 -24.66 -26.41
N ASP A 65 -1.59 -24.61 -25.15
CA ASP A 65 -1.57 -25.74 -24.21
C ASP A 65 -0.55 -26.85 -24.56
N VAL A 66 0.28 -26.67 -25.60
CA VAL A 66 1.38 -27.57 -25.95
C VAL A 66 2.71 -27.04 -25.42
N LEU A 67 3.40 -27.84 -24.61
CA LEU A 67 4.73 -27.51 -24.08
C LEU A 67 5.82 -28.31 -24.79
N THR A 68 6.79 -27.61 -25.36
CA THR A 68 8.05 -28.22 -25.83
C THR A 68 8.92 -28.64 -24.64
N ALA A 69 9.92 -29.50 -24.88
CA ALA A 69 10.89 -29.87 -23.84
C ALA A 69 11.59 -28.63 -23.25
N GLY A 70 11.97 -27.66 -24.09
CA GLY A 70 12.58 -26.41 -23.64
C GLY A 70 11.64 -25.55 -22.79
N LEU A 71 10.36 -25.47 -23.14
CA LEU A 71 9.35 -24.76 -22.33
C LEU A 71 9.09 -25.46 -20.99
N ARG A 72 9.08 -26.80 -20.97
CA ARG A 72 8.94 -27.56 -19.73
C ARG A 72 10.12 -27.31 -18.79
N SER A 73 11.34 -27.30 -19.33
CA SER A 73 12.55 -26.97 -18.56
C SER A 73 12.45 -25.54 -18.02
N ALA A 74 12.21 -24.54 -18.87
CA ALA A 74 12.12 -23.16 -18.45
C ALA A 74 11.02 -22.91 -17.41
N LEU A 75 9.86 -23.59 -17.54
CA LEU A 75 8.80 -23.53 -16.54
C LEU A 75 9.21 -24.19 -15.21
N HIS A 76 9.93 -25.31 -15.27
CA HIS A 76 10.44 -25.99 -14.09
C HIS A 76 11.44 -25.09 -13.35
N ASP A 77 12.42 -24.54 -14.07
CA ASP A 77 13.45 -23.66 -13.52
C ASP A 77 12.81 -22.40 -12.93
N ALA A 78 11.85 -21.79 -13.63
CA ALA A 78 11.04 -20.68 -13.11
C ALA A 78 10.21 -21.04 -11.87
N ILE A 79 9.88 -22.30 -11.64
CA ILE A 79 9.17 -22.73 -10.44
C ILE A 79 10.16 -23.05 -9.32
N GLU A 80 11.35 -23.56 -9.62
CA GLU A 80 12.37 -23.88 -8.61
C GLU A 80 13.15 -22.64 -8.14
N ASP A 81 13.62 -21.80 -9.07
CA ASP A 81 14.43 -20.59 -8.81
C ASP A 81 13.61 -19.40 -8.30
N ARG A 82 12.32 -19.61 -8.03
CA ARG A 82 11.42 -18.54 -7.62
C ARG A 82 11.85 -17.93 -6.27
N PRO A 83 11.84 -16.59 -6.13
CA PRO A 83 12.20 -15.93 -4.89
C PRO A 83 11.15 -16.13 -3.78
N TRP A 84 9.91 -16.52 -4.11
CA TRP A 84 8.86 -16.64 -3.10
C TRP A 84 9.08 -17.76 -2.09
N ALA A 85 9.89 -18.77 -2.43
CA ALA A 85 10.13 -19.91 -1.55
C ALA A 85 10.78 -19.48 -0.22
N ALA A 86 11.50 -18.37 -0.19
CA ALA A 86 12.13 -17.87 1.04
C ALA A 86 11.17 -17.13 1.98
N LEU A 87 10.05 -16.59 1.48
CA LEU A 87 9.14 -15.77 2.30
C LEU A 87 7.76 -16.42 2.46
N LEU A 88 7.16 -16.96 1.39
CA LEU A 88 5.82 -17.57 1.44
C LEU A 88 5.83 -18.97 2.07
N ASP A 89 6.98 -19.63 2.17
CA ASP A 89 7.12 -20.95 2.81
C ASP A 89 7.64 -20.86 4.26
N VAL A 90 7.89 -19.65 4.79
CA VAL A 90 8.24 -19.46 6.20
C VAL A 90 7.04 -19.85 7.05
N GLN A 91 7.26 -20.81 7.94
CA GLN A 91 6.25 -21.25 8.89
C GLN A 91 5.78 -20.04 9.72
N ASP A 92 4.47 -19.91 9.86
CA ASP A 92 3.80 -18.81 10.57
C ASP A 92 4.01 -17.42 9.96
N PHE A 93 4.55 -17.31 8.73
CA PHE A 93 4.55 -16.07 7.96
C PHE A 93 3.37 -16.01 6.98
N ASN A 94 2.42 -15.09 7.20
CA ASN A 94 1.36 -14.76 6.27
C ASN A 94 1.46 -13.29 5.83
N PRO A 95 1.90 -13.00 4.58
CA PRO A 95 2.04 -11.63 4.13
C PRO A 95 0.72 -10.87 4.14
N ALA A 96 -0.42 -11.56 3.97
CA ALA A 96 -1.73 -10.92 4.03
C ALA A 96 -2.14 -10.49 5.45
N LEU A 97 -1.52 -11.05 6.49
CA LEU A 97 -1.82 -10.75 7.89
C LEU A 97 -0.69 -10.00 8.60
N GLN A 98 0.54 -10.14 8.12
CA GLN A 98 1.76 -9.76 8.83
C GLN A 98 2.67 -8.85 8.01
N LEU A 99 2.37 -8.56 6.73
CA LEU A 99 3.08 -7.45 6.10
C LEU A 99 2.70 -6.17 6.84
N PRO A 100 3.70 -5.37 7.23
CA PRO A 100 3.42 -4.07 7.82
C PRO A 100 2.54 -3.30 6.83
N LEU A 101 1.39 -2.83 7.31
CA LEU A 101 0.55 -1.92 6.55
C LEU A 101 1.47 -0.84 5.98
N GLU A 102 1.48 -0.72 4.66
CA GLU A 102 2.33 0.24 4.00
C GLU A 102 1.70 1.63 4.22
N LEU A 103 2.14 2.29 5.31
CA LEU A 103 1.51 3.51 5.81
C LEU A 103 1.57 4.63 4.76
N LEU A 104 2.61 4.68 3.95
CA LEU A 104 2.78 5.76 3.00
C LEU A 104 1.75 5.71 1.87
N HIS A 105 1.61 4.62 1.12
CA HIS A 105 0.66 4.55 0.00
C HIS A 105 -0.76 4.14 0.41
N VAL A 106 -0.96 3.34 1.46
CA VAL A 106 -2.32 2.93 1.87
C VAL A 106 -3.01 3.99 2.72
N VAL A 107 -2.29 4.57 3.68
CA VAL A 107 -2.86 5.50 4.67
C VAL A 107 -2.69 6.94 4.21
N LEU A 108 -1.45 7.38 4.02
CA LEU A 108 -1.12 8.78 3.80
C LEU A 108 -1.46 9.25 2.38
N LEU A 109 -0.92 8.60 1.36
CA LEU A 109 -1.18 8.89 -0.05
C LEU A 109 -2.45 8.19 -0.57
N GLY A 110 -2.99 7.26 0.21
CA GLY A 110 -4.27 6.59 -0.04
C GLY A 110 -5.41 7.41 0.54
N PHE A 111 -6.05 6.89 1.60
CA PHE A 111 -7.30 7.50 2.09
C PHE A 111 -7.13 8.94 2.59
N ALA A 112 -6.03 9.32 3.24
CA ALA A 112 -5.87 10.68 3.76
C ALA A 112 -5.79 11.72 2.63
N LYS A 113 -5.10 11.39 1.54
CA LYS A 113 -5.07 12.19 0.30
C LYS A 113 -6.46 12.38 -0.30
N TYR A 114 -7.23 11.31 -0.45
CA TYR A 114 -8.58 11.40 -1.02
C TYR A 114 -9.57 12.08 -0.08
N LEU A 115 -9.43 11.89 1.23
CA LEU A 115 -10.22 12.60 2.23
C LEU A 115 -9.94 14.11 2.20
N MET A 116 -8.68 14.52 2.06
CA MET A 116 -8.31 15.93 1.86
C MET A 116 -8.89 16.50 0.56
N ARG A 117 -8.83 15.74 -0.54
CA ARG A 117 -9.45 16.15 -1.80
C ARG A 117 -10.96 16.35 -1.67
N ALA A 118 -11.66 15.43 -1.00
CA ALA A 118 -13.10 15.56 -0.75
C ALA A 118 -13.40 16.76 0.16
N THR A 119 -12.57 17.00 1.17
CA THR A 119 -12.71 18.16 2.07
C THR A 119 -12.58 19.47 1.33
N ILE A 120 -11.57 19.63 0.48
CA ILE A 120 -11.39 20.87 -0.29
C ILE A 120 -12.48 21.07 -1.34
N ALA A 121 -13.05 20.00 -1.87
CA ALA A 121 -14.17 20.10 -2.80
C ALA A 121 -15.45 20.63 -2.11
N GLU A 122 -15.64 20.34 -0.82
CA GLU A 122 -16.79 20.78 -0.04
C GLU A 122 -16.67 22.23 0.47
N LEU A 123 -15.45 22.72 0.68
CA LEU A 123 -15.22 24.05 1.25
C LEU A 123 -15.33 25.16 0.20
N GLU A 124 -15.91 26.29 0.60
CA GLU A 124 -15.88 27.53 -0.18
C GLU A 124 -14.49 28.18 -0.13
N PRO A 125 -14.14 29.10 -1.06
CA PRO A 125 -12.85 29.78 -1.05
C PRO A 125 -12.51 30.49 0.27
N SER A 126 -13.51 31.10 0.94
CA SER A 126 -13.34 31.72 2.26
C SER A 126 -12.97 30.68 3.33
N ASP A 127 -13.63 29.53 3.31
CA ASP A 127 -13.43 28.48 4.29
C ASP A 127 -12.06 27.81 4.09
N LYS A 128 -11.57 27.72 2.85
CA LYS A 128 -10.20 27.25 2.59
C LYS A 128 -9.16 28.18 3.19
N ILE A 129 -9.37 29.49 3.13
CA ILE A 129 -8.49 30.49 3.75
C ILE A 129 -8.56 30.36 5.28
N GLN A 130 -9.77 30.24 5.82
CA GLN A 130 -9.97 30.10 7.26
C GLN A 130 -9.34 28.81 7.81
N LEU A 131 -9.53 27.68 7.10
CA LEU A 131 -8.88 26.43 7.43
C LEU A 131 -7.36 26.57 7.35
N ALA A 132 -6.81 27.19 6.31
CA ALA A 132 -5.37 27.45 6.22
C ALA A 132 -4.82 28.22 7.43
N ALA A 133 -5.55 29.23 7.91
CA ALA A 133 -5.18 30.01 9.08
C ALA A 133 -5.18 29.14 10.34
N TRP A 134 -6.27 28.38 10.58
CA TRP A 134 -6.34 27.48 11.73
C TRP A 134 -5.29 26.38 11.72
N LEU A 135 -4.95 25.83 10.54
CA LEU A 135 -3.88 24.86 10.42
C LEU A 135 -2.50 25.49 10.71
N GLY A 136 -2.29 26.74 10.30
CA GLY A 136 -1.06 27.48 10.60
C GLY A 136 -0.90 27.86 12.08
N ASP A 137 -2.03 28.00 12.79
CA ASP A 137 -2.10 28.35 14.21
C ASP A 137 -2.20 27.11 15.13
N ALA A 138 -2.31 25.91 14.56
CA ALA A 138 -2.45 24.68 15.34
C ALA A 138 -1.24 24.49 16.28
N ASN A 139 -1.51 24.15 17.54
CA ASN A 139 -0.45 23.76 18.47
C ASN A 139 0.12 22.41 18.03
N VAL A 140 1.38 22.42 17.60
CA VAL A 140 2.10 21.23 17.13
C VAL A 140 3.09 20.67 18.16
N GLU A 141 3.11 21.23 19.36
CA GLU A 141 3.95 20.77 20.45
C GLU A 141 3.62 19.30 20.78
N GLY A 142 4.66 18.46 20.90
CA GLY A 142 4.49 17.04 21.19
C GLY A 142 4.02 16.16 20.02
N LEU A 143 3.72 16.72 18.83
CA LEU A 143 3.27 15.94 17.66
C LEU A 143 4.39 15.25 16.88
N GLY A 144 5.66 15.44 17.26
CA GLY A 144 6.80 14.84 16.57
C GLY A 144 6.92 15.27 15.11
N LEU A 145 6.51 16.49 14.78
CA LEU A 145 6.63 17.09 13.45
C LEU A 145 7.95 17.87 13.34
N ASP A 146 8.77 17.59 12.33
CA ASP A 146 10.12 18.20 12.20
C ASP A 146 10.10 19.72 11.87
N SER A 147 8.93 20.30 11.60
CA SER A 147 8.82 21.70 11.17
C SER A 147 7.46 22.28 11.53
N LYS A 148 7.40 23.61 11.73
CA LYS A 148 6.13 24.35 11.85
C LYS A 148 5.21 24.02 10.66
N VAL A 149 3.96 23.75 10.98
CA VAL A 149 2.91 23.53 9.98
C VAL A 149 2.68 24.83 9.21
N ARG A 150 2.75 24.74 7.88
CA ARG A 150 2.51 25.88 6.98
C ARG A 150 1.13 25.72 6.36
N GLY A 151 0.07 26.09 7.09
CA GLY A 151 -1.32 25.87 6.67
C GLY A 151 -1.64 26.43 5.28
N GLY A 152 -1.15 27.63 4.95
CA GLY A 152 -1.29 28.22 3.61
C GLY A 152 -0.62 27.40 2.49
N TYR A 153 0.56 26.84 2.75
CA TYR A 153 1.24 25.93 1.81
C TYR A 153 0.44 24.63 1.65
N MET A 154 0.03 24.03 2.76
CA MET A 154 -0.73 22.79 2.79
C MET A 154 -2.06 22.87 2.03
N MET A 155 -2.79 23.97 2.19
CA MET A 155 -4.04 24.19 1.45
C MET A 155 -3.79 24.41 -0.04
N ARG A 156 -2.79 25.23 -0.40
CA ARG A 156 -2.44 25.54 -1.79
C ARG A 156 -1.95 24.31 -2.57
N HIS A 157 -1.19 23.45 -1.92
CA HIS A 157 -0.56 22.28 -2.54
C HIS A 157 -1.23 20.96 -2.19
N SER A 158 -2.44 21.01 -1.62
CA SER A 158 -3.21 19.87 -1.11
C SER A 158 -3.33 18.66 -2.05
N LEU A 159 -3.25 18.85 -3.37
CA LEU A 159 -3.30 17.78 -4.37
C LEU A 159 -1.93 17.16 -4.70
N SER A 160 -0.83 17.81 -4.31
CA SER A 160 0.55 17.44 -4.61
C SER A 160 1.41 17.23 -3.35
N LEU A 161 0.79 17.13 -2.18
CA LEU A 161 1.47 16.88 -0.92
C LEU A 161 2.08 15.47 -0.87
N ASN A 162 3.14 15.32 -0.07
CA ASN A 162 3.78 14.03 0.16
C ASN A 162 3.27 13.37 1.45
N GLY A 163 3.78 12.17 1.76
CA GLY A 163 3.36 11.44 2.95
C GLY A 163 3.61 12.18 4.27
N LYS A 164 4.71 12.91 4.40
CA LYS A 164 5.03 13.69 5.62
C LYS A 164 3.97 14.77 5.85
N ASP A 165 3.55 15.45 4.81
CA ASP A 165 2.50 16.47 4.88
C ASP A 165 1.14 15.86 5.29
N PHE A 166 0.75 14.73 4.69
CA PHE A 166 -0.49 14.04 5.07
C PHE A 166 -0.45 13.48 6.50
N ARG A 167 0.73 13.06 6.97
CA ARG A 167 0.91 12.66 8.37
C ARG A 167 0.69 13.83 9.32
N ALA A 168 1.17 15.02 8.96
CA ALA A 168 0.88 16.23 9.73
C ALA A 168 -0.62 16.55 9.68
N MET A 169 -1.25 16.53 8.49
CA MET A 169 -2.69 16.79 8.32
C MET A 169 -3.59 15.92 9.18
N LEU A 170 -3.32 14.60 9.22
CA LEU A 170 -4.07 13.66 10.07
C LEU A 170 -4.06 14.04 11.56
N GLN A 171 -3.02 14.73 12.02
CA GLN A 171 -2.90 15.16 13.41
C GLN A 171 -3.56 16.51 13.67
N ILE A 172 -3.53 17.44 12.71
CA ILE A 172 -3.97 18.82 12.92
C ILE A 172 -5.39 19.13 12.40
N ILE A 173 -5.84 18.49 11.32
CA ILE A 173 -7.18 18.75 10.75
C ILE A 173 -8.30 18.43 11.76
N PRO A 174 -8.23 17.35 12.57
CA PRO A 174 -9.22 17.10 13.61
C PRO A 174 -9.36 18.22 14.66
N SER A 175 -8.35 19.08 14.84
CA SER A 175 -8.44 20.26 15.73
C SER A 175 -9.03 21.51 15.06
N ALA A 176 -9.06 21.55 13.73
CA ALA A 176 -9.47 22.74 12.96
C ALA A 176 -10.86 22.56 12.33
N LEU A 177 -11.12 21.42 11.70
CA LEU A 177 -12.35 21.19 10.93
C LEU A 177 -13.63 21.23 11.78
N PRO A 178 -13.67 20.72 13.03
CA PRO A 178 -14.87 20.83 13.88
C PRO A 178 -15.29 22.28 14.17
N LYS A 179 -14.37 23.25 14.12
CA LYS A 179 -14.66 24.67 14.39
C LYS A 179 -15.66 25.27 13.40
N PHE A 180 -15.74 24.73 12.18
CA PHE A 180 -16.81 25.11 11.25
C PHE A 180 -18.17 24.69 11.82
N LEU A 181 -18.31 23.48 12.35
CA LEU A 181 -19.59 22.98 12.84
C LEU A 181 -20.15 23.78 14.04
N GLU A 182 -19.29 24.48 14.77
CA GLU A 182 -19.66 25.36 15.89
C GLU A 182 -20.28 26.69 15.42
N SER A 183 -20.01 27.13 14.19
CA SER A 183 -20.39 28.46 13.69
C SER A 183 -21.75 28.55 12.98
N GLY A 184 -22.58 27.50 13.01
CA GLY A 184 -23.95 27.54 12.48
C GLY A 184 -24.37 26.31 11.66
N GLU A 185 -25.30 26.48 10.72
CA GLU A 185 -25.80 25.40 9.88
C GLU A 185 -24.79 25.06 8.77
N HIS A 186 -24.38 23.78 8.71
CA HIS A 186 -23.39 23.29 7.75
C HIS A 186 -23.94 22.11 6.96
N SER A 187 -23.44 21.94 5.74
CA SER A 187 -23.74 20.77 4.89
C SER A 187 -23.57 19.46 5.66
N ARG A 188 -24.50 18.52 5.45
CA ARG A 188 -24.38 17.16 5.98
C ARG A 188 -23.07 16.49 5.55
N THR A 189 -22.55 16.85 4.38
CA THR A 189 -21.28 16.35 3.86
C THR A 189 -20.11 16.81 4.71
N LEU A 190 -20.06 18.08 5.12
CA LEU A 190 -18.99 18.60 5.97
C LEU A 190 -18.96 17.91 7.35
N ARG A 191 -20.12 17.60 7.91
CA ARG A 191 -20.23 16.79 9.14
C ARG A 191 -19.63 15.40 8.96
N ASN A 192 -20.03 14.69 7.91
CA ASN A 192 -19.48 13.36 7.60
C ASN A 192 -17.96 13.41 7.36
N LEU A 193 -17.45 14.44 6.68
CA LEU A 193 -16.03 14.64 6.46
C LEU A 193 -15.28 14.89 7.78
N THR A 194 -15.88 15.65 8.70
CA THR A 194 -15.32 15.89 10.03
C THR A 194 -15.19 14.59 10.83
N GLU A 195 -16.26 13.78 10.87
CA GLU A 195 -16.24 12.47 11.51
C GLU A 195 -15.21 11.54 10.86
N ALA A 196 -15.11 11.55 9.53
CA ALA A 196 -14.12 10.77 8.79
C ALA A 196 -12.68 11.19 9.12
N TRP A 197 -12.40 12.48 9.28
CA TRP A 197 -11.08 12.97 9.72
C TRP A 197 -10.73 12.53 11.14
N ILE A 198 -11.70 12.58 12.07
CA ILE A 198 -11.50 12.10 13.45
C ILE A 198 -11.23 10.59 13.46
N ALA A 199 -12.00 9.81 12.69
CA ALA A 199 -11.79 8.37 12.56
C ALA A 199 -10.44 8.04 11.92
N ALA A 200 -10.07 8.76 10.85
CA ALA A 200 -8.78 8.65 10.17
C ALA A 200 -7.61 8.94 11.12
N ALA A 201 -7.72 9.97 11.95
CA ALA A 201 -6.70 10.34 12.93
C ALA A 201 -6.54 9.27 14.03
N ARG A 202 -7.66 8.72 14.54
CA ARG A 202 -7.65 7.61 15.51
C ARG A 202 -7.02 6.35 14.92
N LEU A 203 -7.38 6.02 13.68
CA LEU A 203 -6.78 4.92 12.95
C LEU A 203 -5.28 5.13 12.78
N ALA A 204 -4.86 6.31 12.31
CA ALA A 204 -3.45 6.64 12.16
C ALA A 204 -2.69 6.48 13.48
N ALA A 205 -3.22 7.01 14.59
CA ALA A 205 -2.63 6.85 15.91
C ALA A 205 -2.48 5.38 16.34
N ALA A 206 -3.44 4.52 16.01
CA ALA A 206 -3.37 3.08 16.29
C ALA A 206 -2.35 2.35 15.40
N LEU A 207 -2.10 2.86 14.20
CA LEU A 207 -1.18 2.27 13.23
C LEU A 207 0.28 2.68 13.45
N TYR A 208 0.53 3.88 13.99
CA TYR A 208 1.89 4.32 14.30
C TYR A 208 2.37 3.70 15.61
N VAL A 209 3.42 2.87 15.53
CA VAL A 209 4.16 2.39 16.69
C VAL A 209 4.86 3.59 17.34
N SER A 210 4.42 3.99 18.52
CA SER A 210 4.90 5.18 19.25
C SER A 210 6.34 5.06 19.75
N SER A 211 6.84 3.83 19.94
CA SER A 211 8.24 3.56 20.19
C SER A 211 8.59 2.10 19.88
N ILE A 212 9.72 1.88 19.21
CA ILE A 212 10.37 0.58 19.21
C ILE A 212 11.50 0.69 20.23
N ARG A 213 11.39 -0.01 21.36
CA ARG A 213 12.50 -0.10 22.33
C ARG A 213 13.70 -0.68 21.59
N ARG A 214 14.88 -0.05 21.68
CA ARG A 214 16.12 -0.52 21.01
C ARG A 214 16.42 -2.00 21.31
N SER A 215 16.14 -2.45 22.54
CA SER A 215 16.25 -3.87 22.92
C SER A 215 15.38 -4.78 22.04
N LYS A 216 14.12 -4.41 21.82
CA LYS A 216 13.21 -5.13 20.91
C LYS A 216 13.64 -5.03 19.46
N GLN A 217 14.20 -3.91 19.01
CA GLN A 217 14.74 -3.79 17.64
C GLN A 217 15.88 -4.79 17.40
N ASN A 218 16.79 -4.95 18.36
CA ASN A 218 17.86 -5.93 18.28
C ASN A 218 17.33 -7.36 18.31
N GLU A 219 16.30 -7.61 19.12
CA GLU A 219 15.57 -8.89 19.17
C GLU A 219 14.90 -9.21 17.82
N TYR A 220 14.23 -8.25 17.18
CA TYR A 220 13.64 -8.38 15.85
C TYR A 220 14.68 -8.61 14.75
N LYS A 221 15.84 -7.95 14.85
CA LYS A 221 16.98 -8.19 13.94
C LYS A 221 17.57 -9.58 14.15
N ALA A 222 17.67 -10.03 15.39
CA ALA A 222 18.20 -11.34 15.76
C ALA A 222 17.23 -12.49 15.46
N SER A 223 15.91 -12.27 15.50
CA SER A 223 14.88 -13.28 15.28
C SER A 223 14.64 -13.67 13.82
N GLY A 224 15.50 -13.22 12.89
CA GLY A 224 15.53 -13.70 11.50
C GLY A 224 14.86 -12.79 10.46
N ALA A 225 14.26 -11.66 10.85
CA ALA A 225 13.78 -10.67 9.86
C ALA A 225 14.93 -9.92 9.14
N SER A 226 16.17 -10.05 9.64
CA SER A 226 17.36 -9.44 9.04
C SER A 226 17.78 -10.09 7.71
N ASN A 227 17.43 -11.35 7.46
CA ASN A 227 17.89 -12.06 6.25
C ASN A 227 17.19 -11.59 4.97
N TYR A 228 16.04 -10.90 5.06
CA TYR A 228 15.31 -10.42 3.90
C TYR A 228 15.74 -9.01 3.45
N TYR A 229 16.19 -8.17 4.39
CA TYR A 229 16.66 -6.82 4.07
C TYR A 229 18.16 -6.75 3.79
N SER A 230 19.02 -7.60 4.38
CA SER A 230 20.44 -7.58 4.02
C SER A 230 20.66 -8.02 2.57
N SER A 231 19.90 -9.00 2.07
CA SER A 231 19.96 -9.46 0.68
C SER A 231 19.46 -8.43 -0.36
N LEU A 232 18.73 -7.39 0.07
CA LEU A 232 18.27 -6.30 -0.80
C LEU A 232 19.25 -5.11 -0.82
N VAL A 233 20.12 -5.01 0.18
CA VAL A 233 21.15 -3.94 0.25
C VAL A 233 22.44 -4.36 -0.47
N ASP A 234 22.64 -5.67 -0.68
CA ASP A 234 23.78 -6.23 -1.41
C ASP A 234 23.51 -6.43 -2.92
N ALA A 235 22.37 -5.98 -3.44
CA ALA A 235 22.15 -5.94 -4.88
C ALA A 235 23.00 -4.81 -5.50
N PRO A 236 23.85 -5.09 -6.51
CA PRO A 236 24.63 -4.05 -7.16
C PRO A 236 23.67 -3.03 -7.76
N THR A 237 23.83 -1.77 -7.36
CA THR A 237 23.22 -0.62 -8.02
C THR A 237 23.63 -0.64 -9.49
N TYR A 238 22.66 -0.90 -10.37
CA TYR A 238 22.73 -0.52 -11.79
C TYR A 238 22.20 0.90 -11.98
#